data_AF-A0A662KF41-F1
#
_entry.id   AF-A0A662KF41-F1
#
_cell.length_a   1.000
_cell.length_b   1.000
_cell.length_c   1.000
_cell.angle_alpha   90.00
_cell.angle_beta   90.00
_cell.angle_gamma   90.00
#
_symmetry.space_group_name_H-M   'P 1'
#
loop_
_entity.id
_entity.type
_entity.pdbx_description
1 polymer ?
#
loop_
_entity_poly.entity_id
_entity_poly.type
_entity_poly.pdbx_seq_one_letter_code
_entity_poly.pdbx_strand_id
1 'polypeptide(L)'
;EPEDKQGAKVPSEGITKVNKTTILERNLTTAGILVEANHVNISDCIIEDCQLSIVLRKAENCSVENCKINAKKLPKTIGLGIYGSKAVRILNCNISFCSIGLDAMWIDFLEISRNNLFSNLYAGISLQISSNCTVHHNTIYGSKTGAGVRGECKNVLFYDNNFIGNEISAVDYCNATWDNGVVGNYWDDYNGTDTNGDGIGDEPYVIPGLMIARDYHPLMKKVNLTSPISITISYPEEGSTVFGVIKVKGYATCKEGIKEVSVRIDNGSWIRANGTSEWSVEIDVSKYDQGKHTLEVRAISNDNKFASTKIDLWIKKKSTPSPSLIICILAILFITLLLRKKKR
;
A
#
# COMPACT_ATOMS: atom_id res chain seq x y z
N GLU A 1 4.70 -11.82 -40.83
CA GLU A 1 4.72 -11.94 -39.36
C GLU A 1 3.86 -10.81 -38.80
N PRO A 2 2.77 -11.08 -38.07
CA PRO A 2 2.14 -10.01 -37.33
C PRO A 2 2.98 -9.76 -36.08
N GLU A 3 3.53 -8.56 -35.96
CA GLU A 3 4.18 -8.09 -34.74
C GLU A 3 3.21 -8.27 -33.56
N ASP A 4 3.57 -9.13 -32.60
CA ASP A 4 2.83 -9.36 -31.37
C ASP A 4 2.73 -8.05 -30.59
N LYS A 5 1.62 -7.34 -30.73
CA LYS A 5 1.35 -6.10 -29.99
C LYS A 5 1.22 -6.45 -28.51
N GLN A 6 2.15 -6.00 -27.69
CA GLN A 6 2.02 -5.98 -26.22
C GLN A 6 1.39 -4.65 -25.80
N GLY A 7 0.52 -4.66 -24.79
CA GLY A 7 -0.11 -3.43 -24.28
C GLY A 7 0.92 -2.44 -23.70
N ALA A 8 1.82 -2.92 -22.84
CA ALA A 8 2.98 -2.15 -22.34
C ALA A 8 4.16 -3.08 -22.03
N LYS A 9 5.34 -2.76 -22.60
CA LYS A 9 6.62 -3.38 -22.22
C LYS A 9 7.47 -2.38 -21.45
N VAL A 10 7.95 -2.77 -20.27
CA VAL A 10 8.90 -1.97 -19.48
C VAL A 10 10.32 -2.43 -19.80
N PRO A 11 11.14 -1.65 -20.54
CA PRO A 11 12.51 -2.00 -20.88
C PRO A 11 13.45 -1.93 -19.67
N SER A 12 14.63 -2.55 -19.81
CA SER A 12 15.56 -2.97 -18.76
C SER A 12 16.33 -1.86 -18.00
N GLU A 13 16.09 -0.58 -18.24
CA GLU A 13 16.92 0.50 -17.68
C GLU A 13 16.13 1.52 -16.86
N GLY A 14 16.52 1.67 -15.59
CA GLY A 14 16.05 2.72 -14.67
C GLY A 14 14.89 2.34 -13.76
N ILE A 15 14.68 3.14 -12.70
CA ILE A 15 13.47 3.08 -11.88
C ILE A 15 12.29 3.44 -12.79
N THR A 16 11.41 2.47 -13.05
CA THR A 16 10.25 2.68 -13.93
C THR A 16 8.97 2.64 -13.13
N LYS A 17 8.12 3.64 -13.35
CA LYS A 17 6.78 3.69 -12.77
C LYS A 17 5.72 3.59 -13.86
N VAL A 18 4.88 2.56 -13.78
CA VAL A 18 3.65 2.44 -14.58
C VAL A 18 2.51 2.83 -13.66
N ASN A 19 1.80 3.92 -13.96
CA ASN A 19 0.76 4.44 -13.06
C ASN A 19 -0.49 4.86 -13.82
N LYS A 20 -1.67 4.56 -13.26
CA LYS A 20 -2.98 4.99 -13.79
C LYS A 20 -3.20 4.58 -15.25
N THR A 21 -2.73 3.40 -15.62
CA THR A 21 -2.88 2.87 -16.98
C THR A 21 -4.10 1.96 -17.04
N THR A 22 -4.95 2.17 -18.04
CA THR A 22 -6.05 1.27 -18.37
C THR A 22 -5.70 0.48 -19.63
N ILE A 23 -5.64 -0.84 -19.53
CA ILE A 23 -5.38 -1.74 -20.65
C ILE A 23 -6.62 -2.60 -20.86
N LEU A 24 -7.17 -2.52 -22.08
CA LEU A 24 -8.33 -3.29 -22.53
C LEU A 24 -7.94 -3.97 -23.85
N GLU A 25 -7.53 -5.22 -23.81
CA GLU A 25 -7.05 -5.91 -25.02
C GLU A 25 -7.60 -7.32 -25.12
N ARG A 26 -8.45 -7.54 -26.13
CA ARG A 26 -9.03 -8.86 -26.43
C ARG A 26 -8.03 -9.70 -27.20
N ASN A 27 -7.73 -10.91 -26.71
CA ASN A 27 -7.02 -11.97 -27.43
C ASN A 27 -5.55 -11.68 -27.78
N LEU A 28 -4.74 -11.28 -26.80
CA LEU A 28 -3.28 -11.40 -26.93
C LEU A 28 -2.78 -12.67 -26.25
N THR A 29 -1.89 -13.41 -26.92
CA THR A 29 -1.04 -14.46 -26.32
C THR A 29 0.08 -13.87 -25.46
N THR A 30 0.28 -12.55 -25.54
CA THR A 30 1.30 -11.78 -24.80
C THR A 30 0.70 -11.05 -23.59
N ALA A 31 1.56 -10.61 -22.67
CA ALA A 31 1.12 -9.95 -21.44
C ALA A 31 0.64 -8.51 -21.69
N GLY A 32 -0.42 -8.10 -20.99
CA GLY A 32 -0.90 -6.71 -20.98
C GLY A 32 0.18 -5.77 -20.48
N ILE A 33 0.81 -6.10 -19.35
CA ILE A 33 2.06 -5.48 -18.89
C ILE A 33 3.12 -6.57 -18.74
N LEU A 34 4.23 -6.44 -19.47
CA LEU A 34 5.42 -7.28 -19.31
C LEU A 34 6.55 -6.48 -18.66
N VAL A 35 7.06 -7.01 -17.54
CA VAL A 35 8.20 -6.47 -16.80
C VAL A 35 9.37 -7.45 -16.86
N GLU A 36 10.47 -7.00 -17.45
CA GLU A 36 11.75 -7.70 -17.54
C GLU A 36 12.89 -6.83 -16.97
N ALA A 37 12.54 -5.92 -16.05
CA ALA A 37 13.42 -4.92 -15.47
C ALA A 37 13.32 -4.92 -13.95
N ASN A 38 14.35 -4.41 -13.29
CA ASN A 38 14.41 -4.27 -11.84
C ASN A 38 13.83 -2.91 -11.40
N HIS A 39 13.42 -2.81 -10.13
CA HIS A 39 12.95 -1.55 -9.53
C HIS A 39 11.74 -0.94 -10.24
N VAL A 40 10.80 -1.80 -10.68
CA VAL A 40 9.57 -1.39 -11.35
C VAL A 40 8.41 -1.34 -10.35
N ASN A 41 7.73 -0.19 -10.29
CA ASN A 41 6.48 -0.04 -9.56
C ASN A 41 5.31 0.11 -10.53
N ILE A 42 4.36 -0.83 -10.47
CA ILE A 42 3.08 -0.76 -11.17
C ILE A 42 2.02 -0.37 -10.16
N SER A 43 1.41 0.80 -10.30
CA SER A 43 0.40 1.29 -9.36
C SER A 43 -0.88 1.76 -10.03
N ASP A 44 -2.02 1.59 -9.37
CA ASP A 44 -3.31 2.18 -9.76
C ASP A 44 -3.75 1.84 -11.21
N CYS A 45 -3.34 0.68 -11.74
CA CYS A 45 -3.67 0.24 -13.09
C CYS A 45 -4.95 -0.60 -13.14
N ILE A 46 -5.69 -0.50 -14.24
CA ILE A 46 -6.85 -1.34 -14.54
C ILE A 46 -6.51 -2.17 -15.78
N ILE A 47 -6.48 -3.49 -15.64
CA ILE A 47 -6.20 -4.41 -16.74
C ILE A 47 -7.39 -5.36 -16.89
N GLU A 48 -8.04 -5.31 -18.05
CA GLU A 48 -9.16 -6.20 -18.36
C GLU A 48 -8.97 -6.91 -19.69
N ASP A 49 -9.60 -8.09 -19.81
CA ASP A 49 -9.70 -8.90 -21.04
C ASP A 49 -8.37 -9.50 -21.57
N CYS A 50 -7.28 -9.38 -20.82
CA CYS A 50 -5.98 -9.94 -21.20
C CYS A 50 -5.84 -11.43 -20.83
N GLN A 51 -5.22 -12.23 -21.71
CA GLN A 51 -4.91 -13.63 -21.39
C GLN A 51 -3.85 -13.72 -20.28
N LEU A 52 -2.82 -12.89 -20.36
CA LEU A 52 -1.82 -12.67 -19.31
C LEU A 52 -1.92 -11.19 -18.94
N SER A 53 -2.36 -10.84 -17.73
CA SER A 53 -2.63 -9.41 -17.44
C SER A 53 -1.34 -8.66 -17.05
N ILE A 54 -0.71 -9.02 -15.93
CA ILE A 54 0.61 -8.51 -15.55
C ILE A 54 1.58 -9.68 -15.42
N VAL A 55 2.76 -9.58 -16.02
CA VAL A 55 3.80 -10.60 -15.95
C VAL A 55 5.13 -9.98 -15.57
N LEU A 56 5.72 -10.45 -14.47
CA LEU A 56 7.08 -10.15 -14.04
C LEU A 56 7.97 -11.36 -14.36
N ARG A 57 9.02 -11.15 -15.14
CA ARG A 57 9.98 -12.19 -15.55
C ARG A 57 11.40 -11.74 -15.24
N LYS A 58 12.11 -12.51 -14.42
CA LYS A 58 13.50 -12.20 -14.03
C LYS A 58 13.66 -10.76 -13.53
N ALA A 59 12.66 -10.29 -12.79
CA ALA A 59 12.60 -8.94 -12.27
C ALA A 59 12.95 -8.93 -10.78
N GLU A 60 13.67 -7.91 -10.33
CA GLU A 60 14.04 -7.75 -8.93
C GLU A 60 13.57 -6.43 -8.32
N ASN A 61 13.17 -6.44 -7.05
CA ASN A 61 12.77 -5.25 -6.30
C ASN A 61 11.58 -4.52 -6.93
N CYS A 62 10.55 -5.26 -7.33
CA CYS A 62 9.38 -4.72 -8.02
C CYS A 62 8.12 -4.75 -7.14
N SER A 63 7.18 -3.86 -7.42
CA SER A 63 5.89 -3.81 -6.74
C SER A 63 4.72 -3.71 -7.70
N VAL A 64 3.60 -4.34 -7.34
CA VAL A 64 2.30 -4.17 -7.98
C VAL A 64 1.29 -3.76 -6.90
N GLU A 65 0.78 -2.54 -7.00
CA GLU A 65 0.04 -1.89 -5.92
C GLU A 65 -1.29 -1.30 -6.42
N ASN A 66 -2.37 -1.50 -5.66
CA ASN A 66 -3.68 -0.88 -5.94
C ASN A 66 -4.25 -1.16 -7.35
N CYS A 67 -3.85 -2.27 -7.99
CA CYS A 67 -4.29 -2.60 -9.35
C CYS A 67 -5.61 -3.38 -9.34
N LYS A 68 -6.42 -3.20 -10.39
CA LYS A 68 -7.61 -4.00 -10.68
C LYS A 68 -7.37 -4.86 -11.91
N ILE A 69 -7.40 -6.18 -11.73
CA ILE A 69 -7.16 -7.17 -12.78
C ILE A 69 -8.41 -8.04 -12.95
N ASN A 70 -8.92 -8.11 -14.17
CA ASN A 70 -10.13 -8.87 -14.48
C ASN A 70 -10.08 -9.50 -15.88
N ALA A 71 -9.96 -10.82 -15.98
CA ALA A 71 -9.91 -11.51 -17.27
C ALA A 71 -11.29 -11.95 -17.79
N LYS A 72 -12.41 -11.45 -17.23
CA LYS A 72 -13.80 -11.74 -17.63
C LYS A 72 -14.12 -13.21 -17.89
N LYS A 73 -13.53 -14.12 -17.10
CA LYS A 73 -13.68 -15.58 -17.20
C LYS A 73 -13.21 -16.16 -18.54
N LEU A 74 -12.28 -15.49 -19.22
CA LEU A 74 -11.59 -16.06 -20.38
C LEU A 74 -10.81 -17.32 -19.95
N PRO A 75 -10.76 -18.38 -20.79
CA PRO A 75 -10.03 -19.60 -20.48
C PRO A 75 -8.51 -19.40 -20.55
N LYS A 76 -7.76 -20.18 -19.77
CA LYS A 76 -6.27 -20.20 -19.75
C LYS A 76 -5.66 -18.83 -19.49
N THR A 77 -6.22 -18.11 -18.51
CA THR A 77 -5.80 -16.75 -18.15
C THR A 77 -5.07 -16.67 -16.82
N ILE A 78 -4.06 -15.81 -16.76
CA ILE A 78 -3.30 -15.52 -15.54
C ILE A 78 -3.46 -14.03 -15.24
N GLY A 79 -3.94 -13.72 -14.04
CA GLY A 79 -4.06 -12.33 -13.59
C GLY A 79 -2.69 -11.72 -13.36
N LEU A 80 -1.92 -12.31 -12.46
CA LEU A 80 -0.56 -11.86 -12.16
C LEU A 80 0.41 -13.04 -12.17
N GLY A 81 1.32 -13.05 -13.14
CA GLY A 81 2.36 -14.08 -13.28
C GLY A 81 3.73 -13.56 -12.81
N ILE A 82 4.39 -14.26 -11.90
CA ILE A 82 5.72 -13.91 -11.39
C ILE A 82 6.65 -15.10 -11.63
N TYR A 83 7.67 -14.92 -12.45
CA TYR A 83 8.52 -16.02 -12.91
C TYR A 83 10.01 -15.69 -12.76
N GLY A 84 10.74 -16.51 -12.00
CA GLY A 84 12.20 -16.39 -11.85
C GLY A 84 12.64 -15.04 -11.29
N SER A 85 11.82 -14.40 -10.45
CA SER A 85 11.99 -13.02 -9.97
C SER A 85 12.44 -13.02 -8.51
N LYS A 86 12.78 -11.85 -7.95
CA LYS A 86 13.21 -11.71 -6.54
C LYS A 86 12.68 -10.43 -5.90
N ALA A 87 12.39 -10.45 -4.60
CA ALA A 87 12.01 -9.25 -3.83
C ALA A 87 10.81 -8.52 -4.47
N VAL A 88 9.69 -9.23 -4.64
CA VAL A 88 8.47 -8.68 -5.25
C VAL A 88 7.39 -8.46 -4.20
N ARG A 89 6.65 -7.35 -4.30
CA ARG A 89 5.55 -7.01 -3.38
C ARG A 89 4.24 -6.80 -4.15
N ILE A 90 3.19 -7.52 -3.77
CA ILE A 90 1.86 -7.43 -4.37
C ILE A 90 0.88 -6.95 -3.31
N LEU A 91 0.40 -5.71 -3.45
CA LEU A 91 -0.30 -5.00 -2.39
C LEU A 91 -1.63 -4.43 -2.86
N ASN A 92 -2.68 -4.56 -2.05
CA ASN A 92 -3.98 -3.88 -2.27
C ASN A 92 -4.63 -4.09 -3.65
N CYS A 93 -4.33 -5.20 -4.34
CA CYS A 93 -4.85 -5.48 -5.67
C CYS A 93 -6.18 -6.25 -5.61
N ASN A 94 -7.05 -6.01 -6.58
CA ASN A 94 -8.24 -6.82 -6.82
C ASN A 94 -8.02 -7.69 -8.07
N ILE A 95 -7.90 -9.00 -7.89
CA ILE A 95 -7.57 -9.95 -8.97
C ILE A 95 -8.71 -10.94 -9.11
N SER A 96 -9.38 -10.93 -10.26
CA SER A 96 -10.65 -11.63 -10.39
C SER A 96 -10.91 -12.25 -11.75
N PHE A 97 -11.74 -13.30 -11.76
CA PHE A 97 -12.25 -13.92 -12.98
C PHE A 97 -11.14 -14.37 -13.96
N CYS A 98 -9.97 -14.73 -13.43
CA CYS A 98 -8.88 -15.35 -14.17
C CYS A 98 -8.95 -16.88 -14.05
N SER A 99 -8.19 -17.63 -14.86
CA SER A 99 -8.02 -19.07 -14.62
C SER A 99 -7.18 -19.31 -13.36
N ILE A 100 -6.08 -18.57 -13.22
CA ILE A 100 -5.31 -18.45 -11.98
C ILE A 100 -5.20 -16.95 -11.65
N GLY A 101 -5.55 -16.57 -10.42
CA GLY A 101 -5.46 -15.18 -9.97
C GLY A 101 -4.02 -14.69 -9.95
N LEU A 102 -3.22 -15.26 -9.03
CA LEU A 102 -1.79 -15.01 -8.91
C LEU A 102 -1.03 -16.33 -9.04
N ASP A 103 -0.12 -16.39 -10.01
CA ASP A 103 0.75 -17.54 -10.26
C ASP A 103 2.22 -17.12 -10.11
N ALA A 104 2.91 -17.70 -9.13
CA ALA A 104 4.28 -17.35 -8.82
C ALA A 104 5.16 -18.60 -8.78
N MET A 105 6.22 -18.61 -9.59
CA MET A 105 7.14 -19.73 -9.74
C MET A 105 8.60 -19.28 -9.76
N TRP A 106 9.46 -20.01 -9.05
CA TRP A 106 10.88 -19.65 -8.90
C TRP A 106 11.07 -18.23 -8.37
N ILE A 107 10.31 -17.85 -7.34
CA ILE A 107 10.40 -16.54 -6.68
C ILE A 107 11.11 -16.68 -5.33
N ASP A 108 11.96 -15.72 -5.00
CA ASP A 108 12.57 -15.57 -3.68
C ASP A 108 12.18 -14.20 -3.09
N PHE A 109 11.77 -14.14 -1.83
CA PHE A 109 11.26 -12.92 -1.18
C PHE A 109 10.02 -12.33 -1.87
N LEU A 110 8.87 -12.99 -1.71
CA LEU A 110 7.57 -12.47 -2.16
C LEU A 110 6.70 -12.04 -0.98
N GLU A 111 6.17 -10.82 -1.01
CA GLU A 111 5.11 -10.37 -0.10
C GLU A 111 3.78 -10.25 -0.87
N ILE A 112 2.75 -10.98 -0.44
CA ILE A 112 1.38 -10.84 -0.94
C ILE A 112 0.51 -10.34 0.22
N SER A 113 0.09 -9.08 0.20
CA SER A 113 -0.73 -8.55 1.29
C SER A 113 -1.84 -7.58 0.91
N ARG A 114 -2.96 -7.63 1.66
CA ARG A 114 -4.13 -6.75 1.47
C ARG A 114 -4.82 -6.89 0.11
N ASN A 115 -4.63 -8.00 -0.58
CA ASN A 115 -5.26 -8.25 -1.88
C ASN A 115 -6.62 -8.94 -1.72
N ASN A 116 -7.51 -8.70 -2.67
CA ASN A 116 -8.73 -9.49 -2.87
C ASN A 116 -8.58 -10.35 -4.11
N LEU A 117 -8.48 -11.66 -3.94
CA LEU A 117 -8.40 -12.62 -5.05
C LEU A 117 -9.68 -13.43 -5.10
N PHE A 118 -10.47 -13.28 -6.16
CA PHE A 118 -11.81 -13.86 -6.16
C PHE A 118 -12.35 -14.36 -7.49
N SER A 119 -13.20 -15.39 -7.39
CA SER A 119 -13.87 -16.00 -8.55
C SER A 119 -12.89 -16.41 -9.66
N ASN A 120 -11.68 -16.83 -9.28
CA ASN A 120 -10.71 -17.40 -10.21
C ASN A 120 -10.97 -18.90 -10.39
N LEU A 121 -10.93 -19.37 -11.64
CA LEU A 121 -11.46 -20.67 -12.02
C LEU A 121 -10.78 -21.85 -11.33
N TYR A 122 -9.44 -21.83 -11.22
CA TYR A 122 -8.66 -22.93 -10.67
C TYR A 122 -8.03 -22.58 -9.34
N ALA A 123 -7.36 -21.43 -9.24
CA ALA A 123 -6.69 -21.01 -8.01
C ALA A 123 -6.76 -19.49 -7.81
N GLY A 124 -6.94 -19.06 -6.56
CA GLY A 124 -6.68 -17.68 -6.16
C GLY A 124 -5.19 -17.40 -6.19
N ILE A 125 -4.40 -18.16 -5.41
CA ILE A 125 -2.94 -18.09 -5.35
C ILE A 125 -2.33 -19.45 -5.68
N SER A 126 -1.33 -19.47 -6.55
CA SER A 126 -0.48 -20.61 -6.90
C SER A 126 0.98 -20.24 -6.63
N LEU A 127 1.64 -20.96 -5.73
CA LEU A 127 3.06 -20.80 -5.39
C LEU A 127 3.82 -22.09 -5.68
N GLN A 128 4.85 -22.01 -6.52
CA GLN A 128 5.58 -23.19 -7.01
C GLN A 128 7.10 -23.01 -6.98
N ILE A 129 7.82 -23.93 -6.32
CA ILE A 129 9.30 -23.93 -6.29
C ILE A 129 9.86 -22.56 -5.87
N SER A 130 9.37 -22.05 -4.74
CA SER A 130 9.59 -20.68 -4.28
C SER A 130 10.06 -20.62 -2.84
N SER A 131 10.82 -19.58 -2.48
CA SER A 131 11.40 -19.43 -1.15
C SER A 131 11.10 -18.09 -0.50
N ASN A 132 11.09 -18.07 0.84
CA ASN A 132 10.98 -16.85 1.65
C ASN A 132 9.76 -16.00 1.26
N CYS A 133 8.60 -16.63 1.13
CA CYS A 133 7.36 -15.98 0.69
C CYS A 133 6.43 -15.78 1.89
N THR A 134 5.83 -14.60 2.01
CA THR A 134 4.83 -14.29 3.04
C THR A 134 3.52 -13.87 2.39
N VAL A 135 2.44 -14.55 2.75
CA VAL A 135 1.08 -14.27 2.29
C VAL A 135 0.23 -13.93 3.48
N HIS A 136 -0.17 -12.67 3.61
CA HIS A 136 -0.91 -12.24 4.80
C HIS A 136 -1.92 -11.16 4.51
N HIS A 137 -2.96 -11.07 5.35
CA HIS A 137 -3.93 -10.00 5.23
C HIS A 137 -4.67 -9.98 3.88
N ASN A 138 -4.87 -11.11 3.21
CA ASN A 138 -5.60 -11.19 1.94
C ASN A 138 -7.02 -11.76 2.13
N THR A 139 -7.98 -11.37 1.29
CA THR A 139 -9.26 -12.05 1.18
C THR A 139 -9.27 -12.90 -0.09
N ILE A 140 -9.42 -14.21 0.05
CA ILE A 140 -9.36 -15.18 -1.04
C ILE A 140 -10.68 -15.96 -1.09
N TYR A 141 -11.50 -15.76 -2.13
CA TYR A 141 -12.86 -16.30 -2.12
C TYR A 141 -13.45 -16.72 -3.46
N GLY A 142 -14.34 -17.72 -3.42
CA GLY A 142 -15.11 -18.15 -4.60
C GLY A 142 -14.27 -18.80 -5.70
N SER A 143 -13.08 -19.33 -5.38
CA SER A 143 -12.22 -20.07 -6.30
C SER A 143 -12.28 -21.57 -6.04
N LYS A 144 -11.93 -22.39 -7.03
CA LYS A 144 -11.84 -23.84 -6.81
C LYS A 144 -10.80 -24.18 -5.73
N THR A 145 -9.62 -23.56 -5.78
CA THR A 145 -8.66 -23.61 -4.69
C THR A 145 -8.33 -22.19 -4.25
N GLY A 146 -8.40 -21.89 -2.96
CA GLY A 146 -8.02 -20.57 -2.45
C GLY A 146 -6.52 -20.31 -2.65
N ALA A 147 -5.68 -21.09 -1.98
CA ALA A 147 -4.23 -21.06 -2.14
C ALA A 147 -3.65 -22.47 -2.32
N GLY A 148 -2.69 -22.63 -3.23
CA GLY A 148 -1.95 -23.87 -3.42
C GLY A 148 -0.45 -23.65 -3.39
N VAL A 149 0.27 -24.45 -2.59
CA VAL A 149 1.73 -24.44 -2.51
C VAL A 149 2.25 -25.79 -3.02
N ARG A 150 3.11 -25.79 -4.04
CA ARG A 150 3.59 -27.01 -4.72
C ARG A 150 5.07 -26.97 -5.09
N GLY A 151 5.65 -28.16 -5.32
CA GLY A 151 7.07 -28.31 -5.64
C GLY A 151 7.96 -28.21 -4.40
N GLU A 152 9.21 -27.81 -4.58
CA GLU A 152 10.16 -27.66 -3.46
C GLU A 152 10.15 -26.22 -2.92
N CYS A 153 9.04 -25.80 -2.30
CA CYS A 153 8.98 -24.49 -1.63
C CYS A 153 9.63 -24.53 -0.24
N LYS A 154 10.20 -23.40 0.22
CA LYS A 154 10.86 -23.26 1.52
C LYS A 154 10.51 -21.94 2.19
N ASN A 155 10.33 -21.94 3.51
CA ASN A 155 10.04 -20.73 4.29
C ASN A 155 8.85 -19.94 3.70
N VAL A 156 7.73 -20.62 3.49
CA VAL A 156 6.49 -20.01 3.04
C VAL A 156 5.56 -19.86 4.23
N LEU A 157 5.08 -18.65 4.49
CA LEU A 157 4.29 -18.30 5.66
C LEU A 157 2.94 -17.70 5.25
N PHE A 158 1.85 -18.24 5.79
CA PHE A 158 0.48 -17.73 5.65
C PHE A 158 -0.09 -17.36 7.02
N TYR A 159 -0.60 -16.15 7.20
CA TYR A 159 -1.33 -15.74 8.42
C TYR A 159 -2.23 -14.54 8.14
N ASP A 160 -3.24 -14.31 8.98
CA ASP A 160 -4.22 -13.22 8.85
C ASP A 160 -4.93 -13.16 7.49
N ASN A 161 -5.07 -14.27 6.76
CA ASN A 161 -5.85 -14.32 5.54
C ASN A 161 -7.30 -14.74 5.83
N ASN A 162 -8.22 -14.33 4.96
CA ASN A 162 -9.61 -14.80 4.94
C ASN A 162 -9.82 -15.75 3.76
N PHE A 163 -9.99 -17.03 4.00
CA PHE A 163 -10.44 -18.02 3.02
C PHE A 163 -11.95 -18.19 3.13
N ILE A 164 -12.70 -17.89 2.06
CA ILE A 164 -14.17 -17.86 2.10
C ILE A 164 -14.77 -18.49 0.84
N GLY A 165 -15.62 -19.50 0.97
CA GLY A 165 -16.44 -20.05 -0.12
C GLY A 165 -15.61 -20.58 -1.29
N ASN A 166 -14.39 -21.05 -1.01
CA ASN A 166 -13.60 -21.78 -1.99
C ASN A 166 -14.02 -23.26 -1.96
N GLU A 167 -13.95 -23.97 -3.09
CA GLU A 167 -14.24 -25.43 -3.05
C GLU A 167 -13.22 -26.17 -2.18
N ILE A 168 -11.97 -25.70 -2.19
CA ILE A 168 -10.89 -26.12 -1.30
C ILE A 168 -10.17 -24.86 -0.82
N SER A 169 -10.21 -24.57 0.49
CA SER A 169 -9.60 -23.34 1.05
C SER A 169 -8.11 -23.25 0.75
N ALA A 170 -7.36 -24.32 1.02
CA ALA A 170 -5.93 -24.40 0.73
C ALA A 170 -5.47 -25.83 0.44
N VAL A 171 -4.35 -25.96 -0.28
CA VAL A 171 -3.62 -27.24 -0.43
C VAL A 171 -2.12 -27.02 -0.25
N ASP A 172 -1.46 -27.95 0.43
CA ASP A 172 -0.03 -27.85 0.76
C ASP A 172 0.74 -29.12 0.39
N TYR A 173 1.68 -29.00 -0.54
CA TYR A 173 2.58 -30.07 -0.96
C TYR A 173 4.05 -29.79 -0.62
N CYS A 174 4.31 -28.76 0.18
CA CYS A 174 5.66 -28.23 0.46
C CYS A 174 5.97 -28.03 1.94
N ASN A 175 5.01 -28.28 2.84
CA ASN A 175 5.12 -28.01 4.27
C ASN A 175 5.35 -26.52 4.55
N ALA A 176 4.45 -25.67 4.00
CA ALA A 176 4.37 -24.27 4.36
C ALA A 176 3.88 -24.12 5.81
N THR A 177 4.19 -22.98 6.43
CA THR A 177 3.67 -22.62 7.74
C THR A 177 2.38 -21.82 7.56
N TRP A 178 1.30 -22.24 8.20
CA TRP A 178 -0.03 -21.62 8.06
C TRP A 178 -0.46 -20.78 9.27
N ASP A 179 0.48 -20.47 10.14
CA ASP A 179 0.33 -19.51 11.23
C ASP A 179 1.69 -18.90 11.59
N ASN A 180 1.69 -17.78 12.29
CA ASN A 180 2.92 -17.11 12.73
C ASN A 180 3.33 -17.47 14.17
N GLY A 181 2.74 -18.50 14.75
CA GLY A 181 2.92 -18.88 16.16
C GLY A 181 2.12 -18.04 17.16
N VAL A 182 1.35 -17.05 16.69
CA VAL A 182 0.43 -16.23 17.50
C VAL A 182 -0.97 -16.25 16.91
N VAL A 183 -1.09 -16.08 15.59
CA VAL A 183 -2.34 -16.11 14.83
C VAL A 183 -2.13 -16.84 13.50
N GLY A 184 -3.18 -17.52 13.08
CA GLY A 184 -3.29 -18.22 11.82
C GLY A 184 -4.16 -17.47 10.83
N ASN A 185 -4.99 -18.21 10.09
CA ASN A 185 -5.90 -17.69 9.08
C ASN A 185 -7.34 -17.92 9.51
N TYR A 186 -8.25 -17.14 8.92
CA TYR A 186 -9.68 -17.43 8.99
C TYR A 186 -10.07 -18.37 7.85
N TRP A 187 -10.79 -19.44 8.21
CA TRP A 187 -11.32 -20.45 7.32
C TRP A 187 -12.84 -20.50 7.49
N ASP A 188 -13.62 -20.33 6.42
CA ASP A 188 -15.07 -20.29 6.54
C ASP A 188 -15.72 -21.63 6.85
N ASP A 189 -14.99 -22.73 6.61
CA ASP A 189 -15.35 -24.09 6.93
C ASP A 189 -14.76 -24.61 8.25
N TYR A 190 -14.01 -23.77 9.00
CA TYR A 190 -13.55 -24.14 10.34
C TYR A 190 -14.71 -24.16 11.33
N ASN A 191 -14.86 -25.30 12.01
CA ASN A 191 -15.94 -25.59 12.95
C ASN A 191 -15.42 -26.04 14.33
N GLY A 192 -14.16 -25.74 14.64
CA GLY A 192 -13.57 -25.99 15.96
C GLY A 192 -14.14 -25.09 17.06
N THR A 193 -13.64 -25.30 18.27
CA THR A 193 -14.10 -24.58 19.46
C THR A 193 -13.12 -23.49 19.87
N ASP A 194 -13.61 -22.49 20.61
CA ASP A 194 -12.82 -21.44 21.25
C ASP A 194 -13.29 -21.34 22.69
N THR A 195 -12.77 -22.23 23.52
CA THR A 195 -13.21 -22.42 24.91
C THR A 195 -12.75 -21.28 25.80
N ASN A 196 -11.59 -20.70 25.49
CA ASN A 196 -10.98 -19.63 26.29
C ASN A 196 -11.46 -18.22 25.88
N GLY A 197 -12.12 -18.08 24.72
CA GLY A 197 -12.70 -16.84 24.21
C GLY A 197 -11.67 -15.85 23.67
N ASP A 198 -10.47 -16.29 23.31
CA ASP A 198 -9.40 -15.42 22.79
C ASP A 198 -9.53 -15.11 21.29
N GLY A 199 -10.48 -15.77 20.61
CA GLY A 199 -10.75 -15.60 19.19
C GLY A 199 -9.92 -16.49 18.27
N ILE A 200 -9.11 -17.39 18.83
CA ILE A 200 -8.35 -18.44 18.17
C ILE A 200 -9.00 -19.78 18.48
N GLY A 201 -9.09 -20.65 17.49
CA GLY A 201 -9.62 -21.99 17.66
C GLY A 201 -8.66 -22.92 18.39
N ASP A 202 -9.19 -23.71 19.31
CA ASP A 202 -8.45 -24.66 20.15
C ASP A 202 -7.90 -25.85 19.34
N GLU A 203 -8.61 -26.26 18.28
CA GLU A 203 -8.19 -27.33 17.39
C GLU A 203 -7.49 -26.79 16.12
N PRO A 204 -6.35 -27.37 15.70
CA PRO A 204 -5.70 -26.97 14.45
C PRO A 204 -6.59 -27.21 13.21
N TYR A 205 -6.61 -26.25 12.29
CA TYR A 205 -7.21 -26.46 10.98
C TYR A 205 -6.24 -27.27 10.09
N VAL A 206 -6.74 -28.34 9.46
CA VAL A 206 -5.92 -29.24 8.64
C VAL A 206 -5.94 -28.79 7.19
N ILE A 207 -4.76 -28.57 6.62
CA ILE A 207 -4.60 -28.25 5.20
C ILE A 207 -4.33 -29.55 4.43
N PRO A 208 -5.19 -29.94 3.47
CA PRO A 208 -5.00 -31.17 2.70
C PRO A 208 -3.76 -31.11 1.81
N GLY A 209 -3.11 -32.25 1.59
CA GLY A 209 -1.82 -32.31 0.91
C GLY A 209 -1.03 -33.60 1.13
N LEU A 210 0.28 -33.55 0.87
CA LEU A 210 1.18 -34.72 1.08
C LEU A 210 1.78 -34.78 2.49
N MET A 211 2.00 -33.63 3.10
CA MET A 211 2.51 -33.48 4.45
C MET A 211 1.39 -32.80 5.23
N ILE A 212 0.97 -33.36 6.36
CA ILE A 212 -0.22 -32.94 7.10
C ILE A 212 0.01 -31.54 7.70
N ALA A 213 -0.04 -30.52 6.85
CA ALA A 213 0.12 -29.12 7.21
C ALA A 213 -1.08 -28.70 8.05
N ARG A 214 -0.79 -27.86 9.04
CA ARG A 214 -1.78 -27.39 9.99
C ARG A 214 -1.57 -25.90 10.22
N ASP A 215 -2.69 -25.22 10.36
CA ASP A 215 -2.78 -23.93 11.01
C ASP A 215 -3.11 -24.22 12.48
N TYR A 216 -2.17 -23.96 13.38
CA TYR A 216 -2.36 -24.22 14.82
C TYR A 216 -3.10 -23.10 15.54
N HIS A 217 -3.36 -21.99 14.85
CA HIS A 217 -4.00 -20.81 15.42
C HIS A 217 -5.14 -20.29 14.52
N PRO A 218 -6.09 -21.14 14.09
CA PRO A 218 -7.15 -20.74 13.17
C PRO A 218 -8.02 -19.66 13.81
N LEU A 219 -8.38 -18.62 13.06
CA LEU A 219 -9.14 -17.50 13.59
C LEU A 219 -10.65 -17.82 13.60
N MET A 220 -11.31 -17.57 14.73
CA MET A 220 -12.77 -17.78 14.88
C MET A 220 -13.60 -16.75 14.09
N LYS A 221 -12.99 -15.61 13.74
CA LYS A 221 -13.65 -14.52 13.04
C LYS A 221 -12.79 -14.04 11.88
N LYS A 222 -13.47 -13.58 10.82
CA LYS A 222 -12.83 -12.94 9.68
C LYS A 222 -11.92 -11.81 10.14
N VAL A 223 -10.72 -11.78 9.59
CA VAL A 223 -9.81 -10.65 9.73
C VAL A 223 -10.47 -9.44 9.09
N ASN A 224 -10.57 -8.33 9.83
CA ASN A 224 -11.11 -7.09 9.29
C ASN A 224 -10.04 -6.34 8.48
N LEU A 225 -9.88 -6.79 7.23
CA LEU A 225 -8.94 -6.29 6.25
C LEU A 225 -9.46 -4.99 5.64
N THR A 226 -9.17 -3.87 6.30
CA THR A 226 -9.53 -2.55 5.80
C THR A 226 -8.49 -2.04 4.85
N SER A 227 -8.92 -1.28 3.85
CA SER A 227 -8.01 -0.65 2.91
C SER A 227 -7.10 0.33 3.66
N PRO A 228 -5.78 0.36 3.38
CA PRO A 228 -4.90 1.26 4.09
C PRO A 228 -5.31 2.71 3.81
N ILE A 229 -5.36 3.51 4.86
CA ILE A 229 -5.54 4.96 4.74
C ILE A 229 -4.23 5.51 4.19
N SER A 230 -4.24 6.03 2.97
CA SER A 230 -3.14 6.81 2.43
C SER A 230 -3.29 8.24 2.92
N ILE A 231 -2.22 8.81 3.49
CA ILE A 231 -2.19 10.21 3.89
C ILE A 231 -0.84 10.82 3.55
N THR A 232 -0.87 12.02 2.98
CA THR A 232 0.31 12.76 2.52
C THR A 232 0.21 14.22 2.88
N ILE A 233 1.35 14.86 3.11
CA ILE A 233 1.46 16.31 3.25
C ILE A 233 2.06 16.84 1.94
N SER A 234 1.35 17.74 1.26
CA SER A 234 1.82 18.35 0.01
C SER A 234 2.41 19.75 0.22
N TYR A 235 2.11 20.38 1.35
CA TYR A 235 2.78 21.59 1.82
C TYR A 235 2.57 21.75 3.34
N PRO A 236 3.59 22.16 4.10
CA PRO A 236 4.96 22.43 3.66
C PRO A 236 5.74 21.16 3.24
N GLU A 237 6.87 21.33 2.57
CA GLU A 237 7.78 20.22 2.24
C GLU A 237 8.68 19.87 3.43
N GLU A 238 9.19 18.63 3.47
CA GLU A 238 10.16 18.16 4.46
C GLU A 238 11.38 19.09 4.54
N GLY A 239 11.73 19.51 5.75
CA GLY A 239 12.87 20.39 6.04
C GLY A 239 12.66 21.86 5.68
N SER A 240 11.50 22.25 5.16
CA SER A 240 11.26 23.64 4.73
C SER A 240 11.23 24.63 5.90
N THR A 241 11.61 25.88 5.63
CA THR A 241 11.53 26.98 6.60
C THR A 241 10.22 27.75 6.45
N VAL A 242 9.47 27.90 7.54
CA VAL A 242 8.15 28.55 7.59
C VAL A 242 8.12 29.70 8.60
N PHE A 243 7.21 30.67 8.37
CA PHE A 243 7.01 31.82 9.25
C PHE A 243 5.57 32.36 9.14
N GLY A 244 5.05 32.95 10.22
CA GLY A 244 3.73 33.58 10.24
C GLY A 244 2.57 32.58 10.25
N VAL A 245 1.53 32.82 9.47
CA VAL A 245 0.42 31.88 9.27
C VAL A 245 0.70 31.08 8.01
N ILE A 246 0.73 29.75 8.13
CA ILE A 246 0.90 28.84 7.00
C ILE A 246 -0.37 28.04 6.76
N LYS A 247 -0.63 27.74 5.48
CA LYS A 247 -1.70 26.86 5.07
C LYS A 247 -1.16 25.46 4.78
N VAL A 248 -1.18 24.60 5.78
CA VAL A 248 -0.80 23.19 5.65
C VAL A 248 -1.85 22.47 4.81
N LYS A 249 -1.44 21.65 3.85
CA LYS A 249 -2.36 20.92 2.97
C LYS A 249 -1.80 19.58 2.55
N GLY A 250 -2.68 18.70 2.09
CA GLY A 250 -2.32 17.38 1.63
C GLY A 250 -3.51 16.59 1.11
N TYR A 251 -3.29 15.29 0.94
CA TYR A 251 -4.30 14.36 0.44
C TYR A 251 -4.47 13.21 1.41
N ALA A 252 -5.70 12.73 1.57
CA ALA A 252 -5.98 11.48 2.27
C ALA A 252 -6.98 10.64 1.49
N THR A 253 -6.75 9.34 1.39
CA THR A 253 -7.65 8.42 0.69
C THR A 253 -7.77 7.12 1.45
N CYS A 254 -8.98 6.56 1.41
CA CYS A 254 -9.32 5.27 1.99
C CYS A 254 -10.54 4.76 1.22
N LYS A 255 -10.63 3.46 0.94
CA LYS A 255 -11.75 2.88 0.18
C LYS A 255 -13.08 3.08 0.91
N GLU A 256 -13.04 3.01 2.23
CA GLU A 256 -14.17 3.17 3.15
C GLU A 256 -14.53 4.65 3.35
N GLY A 257 -13.74 5.57 2.79
CA GLY A 257 -13.88 7.02 2.92
C GLY A 257 -13.18 7.56 4.17
N ILE A 258 -12.77 8.84 4.09
CA ILE A 258 -12.12 9.54 5.20
C ILE A 258 -13.18 10.30 6.00
N LYS A 259 -13.28 9.97 7.28
CA LYS A 259 -14.15 10.61 8.27
C LYS A 259 -13.59 11.95 8.74
N GLU A 260 -12.29 11.99 9.02
CA GLU A 260 -11.62 13.19 9.56
C GLU A 260 -10.13 13.23 9.22
N VAL A 261 -9.60 14.44 9.03
CA VAL A 261 -8.15 14.72 9.02
C VAL A 261 -7.85 15.75 10.11
N SER A 262 -6.78 15.54 10.88
CA SER A 262 -6.31 16.47 11.91
C SER A 262 -4.79 16.63 11.83
N VAL A 263 -4.30 17.83 12.14
CA VAL A 263 -2.87 18.19 12.13
C VAL A 263 -2.44 18.67 13.51
N ARG A 264 -1.23 18.36 13.94
CA ARG A 264 -0.59 18.96 15.11
C ARG A 264 0.87 19.31 14.83
N ILE A 265 1.41 20.25 15.60
CA ILE A 265 2.85 20.53 15.66
C ILE A 265 3.35 20.03 17.01
N ASP A 266 4.45 19.27 16.97
CA ASP A 266 5.05 18.57 18.09
C ASP A 266 4.00 17.76 18.89
N ASN A 267 4.07 17.82 20.22
CA ASN A 267 3.11 17.21 21.13
C ASN A 267 1.89 18.11 21.42
N GLY A 268 1.61 19.09 20.54
CA GLY A 268 0.48 19.99 20.66
C GLY A 268 -0.89 19.31 20.48
N SER A 269 -1.95 20.12 20.64
CA SER A 269 -3.32 19.67 20.40
C SER A 269 -3.59 19.45 18.91
N TRP A 270 -4.40 18.44 18.60
CA TRP A 270 -4.86 18.19 17.23
C TRP A 270 -5.82 19.28 16.77
N ILE A 271 -5.53 19.84 15.60
CA ILE A 271 -6.36 20.83 14.91
C ILE A 271 -7.05 20.13 13.75
N ARG A 272 -8.38 20.16 13.72
CA ARG A 272 -9.15 19.56 12.63
C ARG A 272 -8.94 20.34 11.33
N ALA A 273 -8.68 19.62 10.24
CA ALA A 273 -8.52 20.20 8.92
C ALA A 273 -9.88 20.40 8.22
N ASN A 274 -9.90 21.32 7.26
CA ASN A 274 -11.00 21.50 6.31
C ASN A 274 -10.83 20.52 5.16
N GLY A 275 -11.89 19.80 4.80
CA GLY A 275 -11.86 18.74 3.79
C GLY A 275 -11.29 17.42 4.33
N THR A 276 -11.49 16.34 3.56
CA THR A 276 -11.06 14.99 3.94
C THR A 276 -10.20 14.34 2.87
N SER A 277 -10.63 14.36 1.59
CA SER A 277 -9.81 13.85 0.47
C SER A 277 -8.70 14.79 0.05
N GLU A 278 -9.05 16.07 -0.18
CA GLU A 278 -8.12 17.18 -0.25
C GLU A 278 -8.33 17.99 1.02
N TRP A 279 -7.32 18.04 1.88
CA TRP A 279 -7.44 18.63 3.20
C TRP A 279 -6.51 19.82 3.35
N SER A 280 -6.91 20.81 4.15
CA SER A 280 -6.04 21.92 4.52
C SER A 280 -6.40 22.53 5.88
N VAL A 281 -5.40 23.11 6.55
CA VAL A 281 -5.56 23.83 7.81
C VAL A 281 -4.63 25.03 7.85
N GLU A 282 -5.09 26.14 8.38
CA GLU A 282 -4.26 27.31 8.64
C GLU A 282 -3.71 27.24 10.07
N ILE A 283 -2.39 27.33 10.19
CA ILE A 283 -1.69 27.27 11.47
C ILE A 283 -0.81 28.51 11.59
N ASP A 284 -1.02 29.26 12.67
CA ASP A 284 -0.13 30.35 13.07
C ASP A 284 1.12 29.78 13.76
N VAL A 285 2.20 29.62 12.98
CA VAL A 285 3.47 29.09 13.48
C VAL A 285 4.26 30.12 14.27
N SER A 286 3.84 31.39 14.31
CA SER A 286 4.51 32.41 15.13
C SER A 286 4.38 32.17 16.64
N LYS A 287 3.44 31.32 17.04
CA LYS A 287 3.19 30.90 18.43
C LYS A 287 4.19 29.85 18.95
N TYR A 288 4.97 29.25 18.06
CA TYR A 288 5.96 28.24 18.39
C TYR A 288 7.35 28.87 18.48
N ASP A 289 8.28 28.15 19.11
CA ASP A 289 9.65 28.62 19.23
C ASP A 289 10.40 28.59 17.90
N GLN A 290 11.53 29.29 17.86
CA GLN A 290 12.39 29.25 16.68
C GLN A 290 13.22 27.98 16.74
N GLY A 291 13.19 27.18 15.67
CA GLY A 291 13.95 25.94 15.62
C GLY A 291 13.30 24.88 14.75
N LYS A 292 13.76 23.63 14.95
CA LYS A 292 13.18 22.45 14.32
C LYS A 292 11.90 22.04 15.05
N HIS A 293 10.85 21.79 14.29
CA HIS A 293 9.57 21.26 14.79
C HIS A 293 9.11 20.11 13.91
N THR A 294 8.28 19.23 14.47
CA THR A 294 7.67 18.12 13.73
C THR A 294 6.19 18.43 13.50
N LEU A 295 5.76 18.40 12.24
CA LEU A 295 4.36 18.49 11.86
C LEU A 295 3.83 17.08 11.61
N GLU A 296 2.82 16.68 12.35
CA GLU A 296 2.18 15.38 12.23
C GLU A 296 0.73 15.56 11.75
N VAL A 297 0.32 14.74 10.79
CA VAL A 297 -1.07 14.66 10.33
C VAL A 297 -1.60 13.25 10.53
N ARG A 298 -2.88 13.15 10.88
CA ARG A 298 -3.61 11.90 11.02
C ARG A 298 -4.90 11.97 10.21
N ALA A 299 -5.21 10.89 9.49
CA ALA A 299 -6.53 10.65 8.92
C ALA A 299 -7.24 9.52 9.68
N ILE A 300 -8.55 9.64 9.82
CA ILE A 300 -9.45 8.64 10.38
C ILE A 300 -10.46 8.26 9.30
N SER A 301 -10.64 6.97 9.03
CA SER A 301 -11.63 6.44 8.09
C SER A 301 -13.02 6.27 8.74
N ASN A 302 -14.05 6.03 7.93
CA ASN A 302 -15.44 5.88 8.42
C ASN A 302 -15.65 4.69 9.38
N ASP A 303 -14.78 3.67 9.30
CA ASP A 303 -14.73 2.53 10.21
C ASP A 303 -13.87 2.79 11.48
N ASN A 304 -13.47 4.05 11.72
CA ASN A 304 -12.67 4.53 12.85
C ASN A 304 -11.23 4.01 12.92
N LYS A 305 -10.68 3.49 11.82
CA LYS A 305 -9.23 3.26 11.73
C LYS A 305 -8.49 4.55 11.44
N PHE A 306 -7.20 4.61 11.74
CA PHE A 306 -6.40 5.80 11.51
C PHE A 306 -5.01 5.49 10.94
N ALA A 307 -4.49 6.42 10.15
CA ALA A 307 -3.10 6.45 9.72
C ALA A 307 -2.53 7.84 9.96
N SER A 308 -1.22 7.93 10.12
CA SER A 308 -0.52 9.20 10.32
C SER A 308 0.73 9.27 9.46
N THR A 309 1.13 10.49 9.13
CA THR A 309 2.43 10.81 8.55
C THR A 309 2.96 12.08 9.18
N LYS A 310 4.26 12.31 9.08
CA LYS A 310 4.91 13.48 9.66
C LYS A 310 6.02 14.00 8.76
N ILE A 311 6.29 15.28 8.91
CA ILE A 311 7.46 15.94 8.33
C ILE A 311 8.13 16.79 9.40
N ASP A 312 9.43 17.04 9.24
CA ASP A 312 10.10 18.07 10.01
C ASP A 312 10.11 19.40 9.25
N LEU A 313 10.01 20.52 9.97
CA LEU A 313 10.09 21.87 9.41
C LEU A 313 10.90 22.80 10.34
N TRP A 314 11.35 23.92 9.81
CA TRP A 314 12.07 24.94 10.57
C TRP A 314 11.22 26.19 10.75
N ILE A 315 10.92 26.58 11.98
CA ILE A 315 10.13 27.78 12.28
C ILE A 315 11.09 28.96 12.50
N LYS A 316 10.84 30.08 11.79
CA LYS A 316 11.58 31.34 11.95
C LYS A 316 10.65 32.45 12.44
N LYS A 317 11.04 33.16 13.51
CA LYS A 317 10.33 34.36 13.96
C LYS A 317 10.68 35.55 13.08
N LYS A 318 9.70 36.42 12.78
CA LYS A 318 9.95 37.66 12.01
C LYS A 318 10.96 38.51 12.77
N SER A 319 12.08 38.85 12.16
CA SER A 319 13.06 39.74 12.77
C SER A 319 12.44 41.13 12.92
N THR A 320 12.19 41.57 14.15
CA THR A 320 12.02 43.00 14.42
C THR A 320 13.36 43.70 14.18
N PRO A 321 13.43 44.78 13.38
CA PRO A 321 14.67 45.53 13.23
C PRO A 321 15.18 45.95 14.61
N SER A 322 16.49 45.85 14.83
CA SER A 322 17.05 46.16 16.14
C SER A 322 16.73 47.60 16.55
N PRO A 323 16.56 47.89 17.86
CA PRO A 323 16.38 49.26 18.33
C PRO A 323 17.46 50.20 17.80
N SER A 324 18.69 49.71 17.66
CA SER A 324 19.82 50.43 17.06
C SER A 324 19.57 50.83 15.60
N LEU A 325 19.02 49.91 14.79
CA LEU A 325 18.68 50.18 13.39
C LEU A 325 17.52 51.19 13.28
N ILE A 326 16.54 51.11 14.18
CA ILE A 326 15.43 52.06 14.27
C ILE A 326 15.96 53.45 14.65
N ILE A 327 16.86 53.54 15.63
CA ILE A 327 17.50 54.78 16.05
C ILE A 327 18.34 55.38 14.91
N CYS A 328 19.09 54.56 14.16
CA CYS A 328 19.84 55.03 12.99
C CYS A 328 18.92 55.59 11.90
N ILE A 329 17.81 54.92 11.60
CA ILE A 329 16.82 55.39 10.61
C ILE A 329 16.20 56.72 11.05
N LEU A 330 15.82 56.83 12.34
CA LEU A 330 15.28 58.07 12.90
C LEU A 330 16.31 59.21 12.90
N ALA A 331 17.58 58.92 13.21
CA ALA A 331 18.67 59.90 13.17
C ALA A 331 18.92 60.41 11.73
N ILE A 332 18.90 59.53 10.73
CA ILE A 332 19.04 59.92 9.31
C ILE A 332 17.87 60.78 8.85
N LEU A 333 16.64 60.43 9.25
CA LEU A 333 15.44 61.26 8.98
C LEU A 333 15.51 62.62 9.67
N PHE A 334 16.02 62.69 10.90
CA PHE A 334 16.18 63.94 11.63
C PHE A 334 17.26 64.84 10.99
N ILE A 335 18.40 64.27 10.59
CA ILE A 335 19.47 65.00 9.91
C ILE A 335 18.99 65.53 8.56
N THR A 336 18.26 64.74 7.78
CA THR A 336 17.72 65.18 6.48
C THR A 336 16.66 66.28 6.63
N LEU A 337 15.86 66.28 7.71
CA LEU A 337 14.94 67.36 8.06
C LEU A 337 15.68 68.65 8.46
N LEU A 338 16.76 68.55 9.25
CA LEU A 338 17.59 69.71 9.63
C LEU A 338 18.30 70.32 8.41
N LEU A 339 18.81 69.49 7.51
CA LEU A 339 19.43 69.94 6.26
C LEU A 339 18.42 70.60 5.30
N ARG A 340 17.14 70.17 5.33
CA ARG A 340 16.05 70.85 4.62
C ARG A 340 15.68 72.21 5.24
N LYS A 341 15.71 72.34 6.57
CA LYS A 341 15.44 73.62 7.25
C LYS A 341 16.56 74.65 7.07
N LYS A 342 17.82 74.23 6.96
CA LYS A 342 18.96 75.13 6.68
C LYS A 342 19.03 75.66 5.24
N LYS A 343 18.25 75.07 4.31
CA LYS A 343 18.19 75.46 2.89
C LYS A 343 16.98 76.35 2.53
N ARG A 344 16.18 76.76 3.51
CA ARG A 344 15.12 77.77 3.38
C ARG A 344 15.52 79.03 4.11
#